data_AF-A0A8J4YIG2-F1
#
_entry.id   AF-A0A8J4YIG2-F1
#
_cell.length_a   1.000
_cell.length_b   1.000
_cell.length_c   1.000
_cell.angle_alpha   90.00
_cell.angle_beta   90.00
_cell.angle_gamma   90.00
#
_symmetry.space_group_name_H-M   'P 1'
#
loop_
_entity.id
_entity.type
_entity.pdbx_description
1 polymer ?
#
loop_
_entity_poly.entity_id
_entity_poly.type
_entity_poly.pdbx_seq_one_letter_code
_entity_poly.pdbx_strand_id
1 'polypeptide(L)'
;MAMYAIGLSVLQEEISYEKTQVKQVAYADDLTGAGKISELKKWWALVEKNGPTIGYTPNATKSILIVKPEHYENGVQLFRGSGVTVTKDGQRHLGAVIGTEEFKAKYVEEKVSEWVKEVGVLSGMAKTEPHAAYSAFTHGLQHRWSFVKRTIPGISRLLRPLEESIRKTFLPALLKTNFIIGEDMRELLSLPPRLGGMGITSPEKMAEEENRNSINLTRSLTEKIVAQDAKGETDQNVILELKKTMSRNRQSAQMESLERLKNVMLVETVRKIHIAQETGASNCLTCLPIRAKGFSLNKQEFVDAVALRYGWPVEGLPKTCVCGDPNNVDHTMTCEKGGFVCIRHDEVRDLTASMLREVCRDVSTEPTLLPL
;
A
#
# COMPACT_ATOMS: atom_id res chain seq x y z
N MET A 1 14.69 0.75 -24.92
CA MET A 1 13.64 -0.29 -24.95
C MET A 1 13.16 -0.62 -26.36
N ALA A 2 12.87 0.36 -27.24
CA ALA A 2 12.40 0.07 -28.61
C ALA A 2 13.32 -0.85 -29.43
N MET A 3 14.65 -0.66 -29.35
CA MET A 3 15.61 -1.52 -30.06
C MET A 3 15.61 -2.98 -29.57
N TYR A 4 15.40 -3.23 -28.27
CA TYR A 4 15.27 -4.59 -27.74
C TYR A 4 13.99 -5.25 -28.24
N ALA A 5 12.88 -4.50 -28.29
CA ALA A 5 11.62 -5.01 -28.83
C ALA A 5 11.77 -5.42 -30.30
N ILE A 6 12.38 -4.57 -31.14
CA ILE A 6 12.59 -4.87 -32.57
C ILE A 6 13.48 -6.11 -32.74
N GLY A 7 14.61 -6.19 -32.03
CA GLY A 7 15.52 -7.33 -32.13
C GLY A 7 14.89 -8.64 -31.66
N LEU A 8 14.28 -8.65 -30.46
CA LEU A 8 13.73 -9.89 -29.91
C LEU A 8 12.44 -10.33 -30.60
N SER A 9 11.64 -9.43 -31.16
CA SER A 9 10.51 -9.82 -32.01
C SER A 9 11.00 -10.57 -33.24
N VAL A 10 12.08 -10.11 -33.90
CA VAL A 10 12.69 -10.83 -35.03
C VAL A 10 13.21 -12.20 -34.61
N LEU A 11 13.92 -12.30 -33.48
CA LEU A 11 14.38 -13.59 -32.95
C LEU A 11 13.22 -14.55 -32.69
N GLN A 12 12.15 -14.06 -32.07
CA GLN A 12 10.96 -14.85 -31.79
C GLN A 12 10.28 -15.33 -33.08
N GLU A 13 10.19 -14.48 -34.11
CA GLU A 13 9.67 -14.86 -35.42
C GLU A 13 10.55 -15.93 -36.09
N GLU A 14 11.87 -15.78 -36.10
CA GLU A 14 12.80 -16.77 -36.64
C GLU A 14 12.68 -18.13 -35.94
N ILE A 15 12.62 -18.13 -34.61
CA ILE A 15 12.42 -19.36 -33.82
C ILE A 15 11.04 -19.97 -34.08
N SER A 16 10.00 -19.15 -34.28
CA SER A 16 8.65 -19.62 -34.58
C SER A 16 8.58 -20.24 -35.98
N TYR A 17 9.36 -19.73 -36.94
CA TYR A 17 9.47 -20.30 -38.28
C TYR A 17 10.00 -21.74 -38.28
N GLU A 18 10.91 -22.05 -37.35
CA GLU A 18 11.45 -23.40 -37.12
C GLU A 18 10.42 -24.37 -36.48
N LYS A 19 9.17 -23.93 -36.28
CA LYS A 19 8.01 -24.73 -35.81
C LYS A 19 8.23 -25.48 -34.50
N THR A 20 8.95 -24.86 -33.55
CA THR A 20 9.03 -25.42 -32.20
C THR A 20 7.66 -25.44 -31.53
N GLN A 21 7.39 -26.44 -30.68
CA GLN A 21 6.15 -26.46 -29.85
C GLN A 21 6.29 -25.60 -28.57
N VAL A 22 7.32 -24.76 -28.48
CA VAL A 22 7.60 -23.90 -27.33
C VAL A 22 6.82 -22.61 -27.48
N LYS A 23 6.07 -22.25 -26.43
CA LYS A 23 5.49 -20.92 -26.32
C LYS A 23 6.52 -19.99 -25.72
N GLN A 24 6.70 -18.82 -26.31
CA GLN A 24 7.71 -17.87 -25.86
C GLN A 24 7.11 -16.50 -25.57
N VAL A 25 7.78 -15.77 -24.68
CA VAL A 25 7.44 -14.39 -24.31
C VAL A 25 8.73 -13.67 -23.96
N ALA A 26 8.81 -12.37 -24.26
CA ALA A 26 9.93 -11.53 -23.87
C ALA A 26 9.42 -10.30 -23.12
N TYR A 27 10.14 -9.88 -22.09
CA TYR A 27 9.95 -8.60 -21.43
C TYR A 27 11.28 -7.86 -21.40
N ALA A 28 11.42 -6.82 -22.23
CA ALA A 28 12.73 -6.24 -22.54
C ALA A 28 13.70 -7.35 -22.98
N ASP A 29 14.84 -7.52 -22.32
CA ASP A 29 15.86 -8.55 -22.60
C ASP A 29 15.56 -9.93 -22.00
N ASP A 30 14.59 -10.02 -21.07
CA ASP A 30 14.22 -11.29 -20.43
C ASP A 30 13.36 -12.15 -21.37
N LEU A 31 14.02 -13.06 -22.11
CA LEU A 31 13.36 -14.06 -22.96
C LEU A 31 13.00 -15.33 -22.16
N THR A 32 11.77 -15.80 -22.31
CA THR A 32 11.25 -16.99 -21.62
C THR A 32 10.55 -17.93 -22.60
N GLY A 33 10.83 -19.22 -22.49
CA GLY A 33 10.16 -20.29 -23.23
C GLY A 33 9.48 -21.28 -22.29
N ALA A 34 8.31 -21.78 -22.67
CA ALA A 34 7.54 -22.79 -21.93
C ALA A 34 7.07 -23.90 -22.88
N GLY A 35 7.35 -25.16 -22.51
CA GLY A 35 7.02 -26.33 -23.32
C GLY A 35 7.57 -27.63 -22.75
N LYS A 36 7.57 -28.70 -23.55
CA LYS A 36 8.21 -29.98 -23.20
C LYS A 36 9.73 -29.80 -23.14
N ILE A 37 10.41 -30.50 -22.23
CA ILE A 37 11.87 -30.35 -22.00
C ILE A 37 12.68 -30.59 -23.29
N SER A 38 12.32 -31.61 -24.09
CA SER A 38 12.97 -31.89 -25.37
C SER A 38 12.85 -30.74 -26.36
N GLU A 39 11.69 -30.09 -26.41
CA GLU A 39 11.42 -28.95 -27.29
C GLU A 39 12.09 -27.68 -26.76
N LEU A 40 12.14 -27.49 -25.45
CA LEU A 40 12.90 -26.39 -24.82
C LEU A 40 14.39 -26.49 -25.11
N LYS A 41 14.96 -27.70 -25.18
CA LYS A 41 16.37 -27.88 -25.54
C LYS A 41 16.65 -27.47 -26.98
N LYS A 42 15.76 -27.82 -27.92
CA LYS A 42 15.83 -27.38 -29.32
C LYS A 42 15.69 -25.86 -29.41
N TRP A 43 14.70 -25.30 -28.70
CA TRP A 43 14.46 -23.86 -28.63
C TRP A 43 15.70 -23.11 -28.10
N TRP A 44 16.32 -23.59 -27.02
CA TRP A 44 17.54 -22.99 -26.47
C TRP A 44 18.69 -22.98 -27.50
N ALA A 45 18.89 -24.09 -28.23
CA ALA A 45 19.91 -24.16 -29.27
C ALA A 45 19.65 -23.16 -30.42
N LEU A 46 18.38 -22.92 -30.77
CA LEU A 46 18.01 -21.88 -31.74
C LEU A 46 18.29 -20.48 -31.20
N VAL A 47 18.00 -20.22 -29.92
CA VAL A 47 18.33 -18.94 -29.27
C VAL A 47 19.84 -18.70 -29.26
N GLU A 48 20.66 -19.71 -28.95
CA GLU A 48 22.13 -19.62 -28.98
C GLU A 48 22.68 -19.39 -30.39
N LYS A 49 22.08 -20.02 -31.39
CA LYS A 49 22.51 -19.91 -32.79
C LYS A 49 22.10 -18.58 -33.43
N ASN A 50 20.83 -18.18 -33.27
CA ASN A 50 20.24 -17.04 -33.96
C ASN A 50 20.31 -15.76 -33.14
N GLY A 51 20.41 -15.82 -31.82
CA GLY A 51 20.55 -14.62 -30.99
C GLY A 51 21.73 -13.72 -31.41
N PRO A 52 22.96 -14.26 -31.58
CA PRO A 52 24.13 -13.45 -31.91
C PRO A 52 24.03 -12.69 -33.24
N THR A 53 23.26 -13.19 -34.22
CA THR A 53 23.13 -12.54 -35.54
C THR A 53 22.42 -11.18 -35.45
N ILE A 54 21.59 -11.00 -34.42
CA ILE A 54 20.88 -9.75 -34.13
C ILE A 54 21.46 -9.00 -32.92
N GLY A 55 22.64 -9.40 -32.43
CA GLY A 55 23.31 -8.78 -31.28
C GLY A 55 22.76 -9.20 -29.91
N TYR A 56 21.97 -10.27 -29.82
CA TYR A 56 21.49 -10.84 -28.55
C TYR A 56 22.31 -12.07 -28.16
N THR A 57 23.19 -11.96 -27.17
CA THR A 57 23.98 -13.11 -26.69
C THR A 57 23.37 -13.69 -25.43
N PRO A 58 22.69 -14.85 -25.49
CA PRO A 58 22.09 -15.47 -24.31
C PRO A 58 23.17 -15.89 -23.31
N ASN A 59 22.97 -15.58 -22.03
CA ASN A 59 23.92 -15.96 -20.98
C ASN A 59 23.47 -17.26 -20.29
N ALA A 60 24.01 -18.39 -20.74
CA ALA A 60 23.69 -19.72 -20.21
C ALA A 60 23.78 -19.81 -18.68
N THR A 61 24.78 -19.17 -18.06
CA THR A 61 24.97 -19.23 -16.59
C THR A 61 23.88 -18.49 -15.80
N LYS A 62 23.23 -17.51 -16.42
CA LYS A 62 22.07 -16.79 -15.85
C LYS A 62 20.74 -17.42 -16.27
N SER A 63 20.74 -18.24 -17.31
CA SER A 63 19.56 -18.95 -17.78
C SER A 63 19.25 -20.15 -16.90
N ILE A 64 17.97 -20.27 -16.55
CA ILE A 64 17.50 -21.26 -15.58
C ILE A 64 16.33 -22.03 -16.19
N LEU A 65 16.45 -23.35 -16.19
CA LEU A 65 15.40 -24.26 -16.56
C LEU A 65 14.64 -24.70 -15.30
N ILE A 66 13.38 -24.30 -15.18
CA ILE A 66 12.47 -24.75 -14.13
C ILE A 66 11.74 -25.99 -14.64
N VAL A 67 11.87 -27.11 -13.94
CA VAL A 67 11.21 -28.38 -14.28
C VAL A 67 10.35 -28.86 -13.13
N LYS A 68 9.31 -29.64 -13.44
CA LYS A 68 8.56 -30.35 -12.39
C LYS A 68 9.45 -31.40 -11.72
N PRO A 69 9.28 -31.70 -10.42
CA PRO A 69 10.12 -32.65 -9.69
C PRO A 69 10.30 -34.00 -10.37
N GLU A 70 9.23 -34.55 -10.95
CA GLU A 70 9.20 -35.83 -11.67
C GLU A 70 10.02 -35.84 -12.98
N HIS A 71 10.42 -34.68 -13.48
CA HIS A 71 11.21 -34.54 -14.71
C HIS A 71 12.59 -33.96 -14.46
N TYR A 72 13.01 -33.84 -13.20
CA TYR A 72 14.28 -33.22 -12.83
C TYR A 72 15.48 -33.94 -13.46
N GLU A 73 15.56 -35.26 -13.31
CA GLU A 73 16.66 -36.06 -13.86
C GLU A 73 16.75 -35.96 -15.38
N ASN A 74 15.60 -36.04 -16.06
CA ASN A 74 15.51 -35.87 -17.51
C ASN A 74 15.97 -34.46 -17.95
N GLY A 75 15.57 -33.42 -17.21
CA GLY A 75 16.01 -32.04 -17.43
C GLY A 75 17.52 -31.89 -17.31
N VAL A 76 18.11 -32.42 -16.23
CA VAL A 76 19.56 -32.40 -16.00
C VAL A 76 20.31 -33.15 -17.10
N GLN A 77 19.79 -34.30 -17.54
CA GLN A 77 20.41 -35.09 -18.60
C GLN A 77 20.37 -34.36 -19.96
N LEU A 78 19.21 -33.82 -20.36
CA LEU A 78 19.04 -33.16 -21.66
C LEU A 78 19.77 -31.82 -21.76
N PHE A 79 19.90 -31.09 -20.66
CA PHE A 79 20.61 -29.81 -20.61
C PHE A 79 22.07 -29.94 -20.17
N ARG A 80 22.58 -31.17 -20.02
CA ARG A 80 23.98 -31.42 -19.67
C ARG A 80 24.92 -30.75 -20.69
N GLY A 81 25.91 -30.02 -20.19
CA GLY A 81 26.89 -29.32 -21.03
C GLY A 81 26.40 -28.01 -21.67
N SER A 82 25.14 -27.60 -21.43
CA SER A 82 24.62 -26.32 -21.95
C SER A 82 24.97 -25.09 -21.09
N GLY A 83 25.48 -25.29 -19.87
CA GLY A 83 25.72 -24.21 -18.90
C GLY A 83 24.46 -23.68 -18.21
N VAL A 84 23.27 -24.10 -18.64
CA VAL A 84 21.98 -23.74 -18.03
C VAL A 84 21.79 -24.45 -16.69
N THR A 85 21.37 -23.69 -15.67
CA THR A 85 21.07 -24.26 -14.35
C THR A 85 19.68 -24.87 -14.34
N VAL A 86 19.55 -26.11 -13.87
CA VAL A 86 18.25 -26.82 -13.77
C VAL A 86 17.78 -26.84 -12.31
N THR A 87 16.54 -26.40 -12.06
CA THR A 87 15.92 -26.38 -10.73
C THR A 87 14.55 -27.03 -10.75
N LYS A 88 14.20 -27.75 -9.68
CA LYS A 88 12.86 -28.31 -9.43
C LYS A 88 12.05 -27.54 -8.39
N ASP A 89 12.71 -26.68 -7.62
CA ASP A 89 12.11 -25.98 -6.48
C ASP A 89 11.44 -24.68 -6.95
N GLY A 90 12.07 -23.95 -7.87
CA GLY A 90 11.55 -22.70 -8.39
C GLY A 90 12.64 -21.69 -8.71
N GLN A 91 12.21 -20.55 -9.24
CA GLN A 91 13.06 -19.41 -9.54
C GLN A 91 12.25 -18.11 -9.56
N ARG A 92 12.93 -17.00 -9.25
CA ARG A 92 12.39 -15.65 -9.42
C ARG A 92 12.25 -15.31 -10.90
N HIS A 93 11.10 -14.81 -11.32
CA HIS A 93 10.83 -14.40 -12.69
C HIS A 93 10.09 -13.05 -12.71
N LEU A 94 10.67 -12.05 -13.39
CA LEU A 94 10.14 -10.68 -13.51
C LEU A 94 9.71 -10.04 -12.16
N GLY A 95 10.46 -10.33 -11.10
CA GLY A 95 10.18 -9.84 -9.76
C GLY A 95 9.21 -10.69 -8.93
N ALA A 96 8.44 -11.58 -9.57
CA ALA A 96 7.60 -12.60 -8.93
C ALA A 96 8.35 -13.94 -8.84
N VAL A 97 7.65 -15.02 -8.50
CA VAL A 97 8.23 -16.35 -8.29
C VAL A 97 7.40 -17.43 -8.98
N ILE A 98 8.09 -18.37 -9.63
CA ILE A 98 7.52 -19.57 -10.24
C ILE A 98 8.21 -20.77 -9.59
N GLY A 99 7.44 -21.76 -9.12
CA GLY A 99 8.00 -22.92 -8.42
C GLY A 99 6.99 -23.62 -7.52
N THR A 100 7.51 -24.43 -6.60
CA THR A 100 6.72 -25.13 -5.58
C THR A 100 6.11 -24.14 -4.58
N GLU A 101 5.12 -24.60 -3.81
CA GLU A 101 4.53 -23.76 -2.76
C GLU A 101 5.55 -23.41 -1.67
N GLU A 102 6.48 -24.31 -1.36
CA GLU A 102 7.54 -24.08 -0.37
C GLU A 102 8.49 -22.97 -0.82
N PHE A 103 8.91 -22.99 -2.09
CA PHE A 103 9.78 -21.96 -2.64
C PHE A 103 9.08 -20.60 -2.69
N LYS A 104 7.79 -20.59 -3.07
CA LYS A 104 6.95 -19.39 -3.03
C LYS A 104 6.81 -18.84 -1.61
N ALA A 105 6.54 -19.71 -0.64
CA ALA A 105 6.40 -19.33 0.75
C ALA A 105 7.68 -18.69 1.29
N LYS A 106 8.82 -19.36 1.10
CA LYS A 106 10.14 -18.85 1.53
C LYS A 106 10.45 -17.47 0.93
N TYR A 107 10.21 -17.27 -0.37
CA TYR A 107 10.44 -15.98 -1.01
C TYR A 107 9.58 -14.86 -0.41
N VAL A 108 8.30 -15.14 -0.15
CA VAL A 108 7.39 -14.16 0.45
C VAL A 108 7.73 -13.89 1.91
N GLU A 109 8.11 -14.91 2.68
CA GLU A 109 8.54 -14.79 4.07
C GLU A 109 9.79 -13.92 4.21
N GLU A 110 10.78 -14.09 3.33
CA GLU A 110 11.98 -13.24 3.27
C GLU A 110 11.59 -11.77 3.01
N LYS A 111 10.67 -11.52 2.08
CA LYS A 111 10.14 -10.17 1.80
C LYS A 111 9.35 -9.58 2.96
N VAL A 112 8.51 -10.39 3.61
CA VAL A 112 7.73 -9.98 4.78
C VAL A 112 8.65 -9.65 5.95
N SER A 113 9.73 -10.41 6.17
CA SER A 113 10.74 -10.10 7.18
C SER A 113 11.40 -8.74 6.95
N GLU A 114 11.74 -8.42 5.70
CA GLU A 114 12.25 -7.10 5.30
C GLU A 114 11.22 -6.00 5.62
N TRP A 115 9.97 -6.16 5.19
CA TRP A 115 8.92 -5.17 5.41
C TRP A 115 8.54 -4.98 6.88
N VAL A 116 8.57 -6.04 7.70
CA VAL A 116 8.37 -5.94 9.15
C VAL A 116 9.45 -5.07 9.79
N LYS A 117 10.71 -5.19 9.35
CA LYS A 117 11.80 -4.32 9.81
C LYS A 117 11.55 -2.87 9.40
N GLU A 118 11.12 -2.64 8.15
CA GLU A 118 10.78 -1.29 7.65
C GLU A 118 9.63 -0.65 8.45
N VAL A 119 8.57 -1.41 8.73
CA VAL A 119 7.46 -0.98 9.61
C VAL A 119 7.99 -0.68 11.02
N GLY A 120 8.91 -1.48 11.54
CA GLY A 120 9.58 -1.24 12.83
C GLY A 120 10.35 0.08 12.87
N VAL A 121 11.15 0.38 11.84
CA VAL A 121 11.87 1.66 11.70
C VAL A 121 10.89 2.83 11.67
N LEU A 122 9.84 2.71 10.86
CA LEU A 122 8.81 3.74 10.75
C LEU A 122 8.02 3.93 12.04
N SER A 123 7.80 2.85 12.80
CA SER A 123 7.21 2.90 14.15
C SER A 123 8.10 3.67 15.12
N GLY A 124 9.43 3.55 14.99
CA GLY A 124 10.38 4.36 15.75
C GLY A 124 10.23 5.85 15.47
N MET A 125 10.14 6.22 14.18
CA MET A 125 9.92 7.61 13.75
C MET A 125 8.56 8.15 14.22
N ALA A 126 7.52 7.31 14.22
CA ALA A 126 6.18 7.71 14.63
C ALA A 126 6.11 8.21 16.08
N LYS A 127 7.04 7.79 16.95
CA LYS A 127 7.11 8.25 18.34
C LYS A 127 7.46 9.73 18.48
N THR A 128 8.18 10.30 17.52
CA THR A 128 8.62 11.71 17.53
C THR A 128 7.92 12.54 16.46
N GLU A 129 7.73 11.97 15.26
CA GLU A 129 7.19 12.64 14.08
C GLU A 129 6.01 11.84 13.49
N PRO A 130 4.89 11.68 14.23
CA PRO A 130 3.80 10.79 13.85
C PRO A 130 3.15 11.17 12.52
N HIS A 131 2.95 12.47 12.25
CA HIS A 131 2.33 12.91 11.00
C HIS A 131 3.19 12.55 9.77
N ALA A 132 4.51 12.75 9.85
CA ALA A 132 5.44 12.35 8.80
C ALA A 132 5.48 10.83 8.63
N ALA A 133 5.50 10.08 9.74
CA ALA A 133 5.49 8.62 9.70
C ALA A 133 4.20 8.05 9.09
N TYR A 134 3.05 8.62 9.45
CA TYR A 134 1.76 8.28 8.83
C TYR A 134 1.77 8.57 7.33
N SER A 135 2.22 9.74 6.90
CA SER A 135 2.29 10.11 5.48
C SER A 135 3.23 9.18 4.69
N ALA A 136 4.40 8.87 5.25
CA ALA A 136 5.35 7.93 4.65
C ALA A 136 4.75 6.50 4.56
N PHE A 137 3.96 6.09 5.55
CA PHE A 137 3.24 4.81 5.49
C PHE A 137 2.22 4.80 4.36
N THR A 138 1.32 5.79 4.35
CA THR A 138 0.14 5.79 3.48
C THR A 138 0.45 6.10 2.03
N HIS A 139 1.42 6.99 1.76
CA HIS A 139 1.82 7.38 0.40
C HIS A 139 3.02 6.60 -0.13
N GLY A 140 3.73 5.85 0.71
CA GLY A 140 4.97 5.15 0.34
C GLY A 140 4.92 3.67 0.67
N LEU A 141 5.14 3.35 1.93
CA LEU A 141 5.48 1.98 2.37
C LEU A 141 4.44 0.95 1.96
N GLN A 142 3.15 1.22 2.19
CA GLN A 142 2.09 0.23 1.91
C GLN A 142 1.95 -0.14 0.42
N HIS A 143 2.38 0.76 -0.49
CA HIS A 143 2.31 0.53 -1.94
C HIS A 143 3.42 -0.39 -2.45
N ARG A 144 4.53 -0.54 -1.71
CA ARG A 144 5.62 -1.46 -2.09
C ARG A 144 5.16 -2.92 -2.13
N TRP A 145 4.16 -3.27 -1.33
CA TRP A 145 3.64 -4.63 -1.21
C TRP A 145 2.64 -4.99 -2.33
N SER A 146 2.14 -3.99 -3.08
CA SER A 146 1.13 -4.18 -4.11
C SER A 146 1.59 -5.12 -5.22
N PHE A 147 2.87 -5.06 -5.60
CA PHE A 147 3.40 -5.94 -6.64
C PHE A 147 3.28 -7.42 -6.26
N VAL A 148 3.72 -7.77 -5.04
CA VAL A 148 3.67 -9.16 -4.53
C VAL A 148 2.23 -9.64 -4.38
N LYS A 149 1.34 -8.81 -3.81
CA LYS A 149 -0.10 -9.13 -3.72
C LYS A 149 -0.76 -9.37 -5.07
N ARG A 150 -0.33 -8.67 -6.12
CA ARG A 150 -0.92 -8.80 -7.46
C ARG A 150 -0.40 -10.02 -8.23
N THR A 151 0.84 -10.41 -7.98
CA THR A 151 1.56 -11.38 -8.84
C THR A 151 1.64 -12.77 -8.27
N ILE A 152 1.55 -12.95 -6.94
CA ILE A 152 1.70 -14.26 -6.29
C ILE A 152 0.37 -14.63 -5.59
N PRO A 153 -0.34 -15.67 -6.06
CA PRO A 153 -1.62 -16.08 -5.49
C PRO A 153 -1.44 -16.82 -4.15
N GLY A 154 -2.48 -16.80 -3.29
CA GLY A 154 -2.53 -17.64 -2.08
C GLY A 154 -1.61 -17.19 -0.94
N ILE A 155 -1.06 -15.97 -0.99
CA ILE A 155 -0.06 -15.49 -0.02
C ILE A 155 -0.67 -14.79 1.20
N SER A 156 -2.00 -14.69 1.31
CA SER A 156 -2.68 -13.93 2.37
C SER A 156 -2.15 -14.28 3.76
N ARG A 157 -2.05 -15.58 4.10
CA ARG A 157 -1.54 -16.06 5.40
C ARG A 157 -0.09 -15.68 5.65
N LEU A 158 0.75 -15.62 4.62
CA LEU A 158 2.17 -15.27 4.74
C LEU A 158 2.37 -13.78 5.06
N LEU A 159 1.37 -12.94 4.76
CA LEU A 159 1.40 -11.51 5.06
C LEU A 159 0.93 -11.18 6.49
N ARG A 160 0.46 -12.18 7.25
CA ARG A 160 0.00 -11.98 8.63
C ARG A 160 1.06 -11.34 9.55
N PRO A 161 2.34 -11.76 9.54
CA PRO A 161 3.35 -11.12 10.40
C PRO A 161 3.51 -9.62 10.12
N LEU A 162 3.31 -9.21 8.86
CA LEU A 162 3.31 -7.79 8.48
C LEU A 162 2.10 -7.05 9.03
N GLU A 163 0.89 -7.62 8.90
CA GLU A 163 -0.32 -7.07 9.50
C GLU A 163 -0.18 -6.96 11.03
N GLU A 164 0.37 -7.97 11.68
CA GLU A 164 0.62 -7.95 13.12
C GLU A 164 1.62 -6.86 13.52
N SER A 165 2.68 -6.63 12.74
CA SER A 165 3.60 -5.51 12.98
C SER A 165 2.88 -4.16 12.84
N ILE A 166 2.06 -3.97 11.80
CA ILE A 166 1.26 -2.74 11.66
C ILE A 166 0.38 -2.53 12.90
N ARG A 167 -0.33 -3.57 13.34
CA ARG A 167 -1.28 -3.46 14.44
C ARG A 167 -0.65 -3.34 15.82
N LYS A 168 0.42 -4.08 16.09
CA LYS A 168 1.02 -4.21 17.43
C LYS A 168 2.20 -3.26 17.65
N THR A 169 2.83 -2.74 16.58
CA THR A 169 3.98 -1.83 16.72
C THR A 169 3.71 -0.46 16.11
N PHE A 170 3.24 -0.38 14.86
CA PHE A 170 3.09 0.89 14.16
C PHE A 170 1.91 1.72 14.68
N LEU A 171 0.71 1.14 14.71
CA LEU A 171 -0.48 1.87 15.17
C LEU A 171 -0.34 2.39 16.61
N PRO A 172 0.13 1.61 17.61
CA PRO A 172 0.32 2.12 18.96
C PRO A 172 1.36 3.25 19.03
N ALA A 173 2.45 3.14 18.27
CA ALA A 173 3.47 4.20 18.22
C ALA A 173 2.95 5.48 17.55
N LEU A 174 2.15 5.34 16.50
CA LEU A 174 1.58 6.45 15.74
C LEU A 174 0.51 7.21 16.52
N LEU A 175 -0.37 6.47 17.18
CA LEU A 175 -1.56 7.02 17.83
C LEU A 175 -1.33 7.35 19.31
N LYS A 176 -0.16 6.97 19.86
CA LYS A 176 0.19 7.12 21.28
C LYS A 176 -0.89 6.51 22.20
N THR A 177 -1.55 5.46 21.75
CA THR A 177 -2.64 4.81 22.49
C THR A 177 -2.09 3.77 23.46
N ASN A 178 -2.48 3.85 24.73
CA ASN A 178 -2.14 2.86 25.76
C ASN A 178 -3.10 1.65 25.78
N PHE A 179 -4.07 1.60 24.88
CA PHE A 179 -5.06 0.53 24.77
C PHE A 179 -4.85 -0.30 23.50
N ILE A 180 -5.35 -1.53 23.53
CA ILE A 180 -5.31 -2.45 22.40
C ILE A 180 -6.40 -2.06 21.40
N ILE A 181 -6.02 -1.89 20.13
CA ILE A 181 -6.96 -1.63 19.05
C ILE A 181 -7.74 -2.92 18.74
N GLY A 182 -9.03 -2.92 19.08
CA GLY A 182 -9.96 -4.01 18.78
C GLY A 182 -10.16 -4.23 17.27
N GLU A 183 -10.78 -5.35 16.88
CA GLU A 183 -10.99 -5.71 15.46
C GLU A 183 -11.79 -4.64 14.70
N ASP A 184 -12.90 -4.18 15.26
CA ASP A 184 -13.78 -3.20 14.61
C ASP A 184 -13.06 -1.87 14.36
N MET A 185 -12.29 -1.41 15.36
CA MET A 185 -11.49 -0.20 15.21
C MET A 185 -10.37 -0.40 14.19
N ARG A 186 -9.67 -1.55 14.20
CA ARG A 186 -8.65 -1.85 13.20
C ARG A 186 -9.22 -1.87 11.79
N GLU A 187 -10.43 -2.39 11.62
CA GLU A 187 -11.16 -2.37 10.36
C GLU A 187 -11.51 -0.94 9.95
N LEU A 188 -12.05 -0.11 10.85
CA LEU A 188 -12.32 1.31 10.59
C LEU A 188 -11.05 2.05 10.14
N LEU A 189 -9.93 1.87 10.84
CA LEU A 189 -8.65 2.51 10.48
C LEU A 189 -8.16 2.10 9.08
N SER A 190 -8.56 0.92 8.59
CA SER A 190 -8.22 0.44 7.25
C SER A 190 -9.04 1.09 6.13
N LEU A 191 -10.23 1.61 6.45
CA LEU A 191 -11.06 2.34 5.51
C LEU A 191 -10.41 3.66 5.09
N PRO A 192 -10.71 4.20 3.90
CA PRO A 192 -10.16 5.48 3.47
C PRO A 192 -10.65 6.64 4.36
N PRO A 193 -9.90 7.75 4.45
CA PRO A 193 -10.29 8.89 5.29
C PRO A 193 -11.68 9.46 5.02
N ARG A 194 -12.13 9.48 3.76
CA ARG A 194 -13.50 9.90 3.36
C ARG A 194 -14.64 9.05 3.94
N LEU A 195 -14.31 7.88 4.49
CA LEU A 195 -15.25 6.97 5.17
C LEU A 195 -14.98 6.92 6.68
N GLY A 196 -14.29 7.92 7.23
CA GLY A 196 -13.94 8.00 8.66
C GLY A 196 -12.67 7.23 9.06
N GLY A 197 -12.08 6.43 8.17
CA GLY A 197 -10.85 5.69 8.46
C GLY A 197 -9.56 6.52 8.35
N MET A 198 -8.41 5.82 8.25
CA MET A 198 -7.08 6.40 8.05
C MET A 198 -6.36 5.89 6.79
N GLY A 199 -6.95 4.97 6.04
CA GLY A 199 -6.34 4.38 4.85
C GLY A 199 -5.12 3.49 5.16
N ILE A 200 -5.00 3.00 6.40
CA ILE A 200 -3.96 2.06 6.82
C ILE A 200 -4.43 0.65 6.50
N THR A 201 -4.26 0.26 5.24
CA THR A 201 -4.84 -0.97 4.70
C THR A 201 -4.27 -2.23 5.35
N SER A 202 -5.02 -3.34 5.29
CA SER A 202 -4.53 -4.64 5.76
C SER A 202 -3.91 -5.44 4.60
N PRO A 203 -2.58 -5.70 4.60
CA PRO A 203 -1.97 -6.48 3.53
C PRO A 203 -2.52 -7.91 3.45
N GLU A 204 -2.81 -8.56 4.59
CA GLU A 204 -3.38 -9.92 4.65
C GLU A 204 -4.77 -9.97 4.00
N LYS A 205 -5.69 -9.07 4.40
CA LYS A 205 -7.08 -9.06 3.89
C LYS A 205 -7.17 -8.67 2.41
N MET A 206 -6.28 -7.81 1.93
CA MET A 206 -6.32 -7.33 0.54
C MET A 206 -5.65 -8.25 -0.49
N ALA A 207 -4.86 -9.23 -0.05
CA ALA A 207 -3.98 -10.00 -0.94
C ALA A 207 -4.75 -10.72 -2.06
N GLU A 208 -5.78 -11.48 -1.70
CA GLU A 208 -6.55 -12.29 -2.66
C GLU A 208 -7.35 -11.41 -3.63
N GLU A 209 -7.91 -10.30 -3.14
CA GLU A 209 -8.66 -9.38 -3.98
C GLU A 209 -7.74 -8.67 -5.00
N GLU A 210 -6.57 -8.18 -4.59
CA GLU A 210 -5.59 -7.57 -5.49
C GLU A 210 -5.09 -8.57 -6.55
N ASN A 211 -4.81 -9.82 -6.16
CA ASN A 211 -4.42 -10.87 -7.09
C ASN A 211 -5.53 -11.16 -8.12
N ARG A 212 -6.76 -11.38 -7.65
CA ARG A 212 -7.92 -11.63 -8.52
C ARG A 212 -8.19 -10.47 -9.47
N ASN A 213 -8.10 -9.23 -8.99
CA ASN A 213 -8.24 -8.04 -9.82
C ASN A 213 -7.12 -7.96 -10.87
N SER A 214 -5.88 -8.29 -10.49
CA SER A 214 -4.76 -8.34 -11.45
C SER A 214 -5.02 -9.37 -12.55
N ILE A 215 -5.43 -10.60 -12.19
CA ILE A 215 -5.75 -11.66 -13.16
C ILE A 215 -6.87 -11.23 -14.11
N ASN A 216 -7.95 -10.66 -13.57
CA ASN A 216 -9.07 -10.19 -14.38
C ASN A 216 -8.66 -9.08 -15.36
N LEU A 217 -7.81 -8.15 -14.91
CA LEU A 217 -7.33 -7.03 -15.73
C LEU A 217 -6.40 -7.48 -16.85
N THR A 218 -5.56 -8.48 -16.60
CA THR A 218 -4.57 -8.97 -17.58
C THR A 218 -5.08 -10.12 -18.43
N ARG A 219 -6.28 -10.67 -18.18
CA ARG A 219 -6.81 -11.87 -18.84
C ARG A 219 -6.67 -11.84 -20.37
N SER A 220 -7.14 -10.77 -21.02
CA SER A 220 -7.10 -10.66 -22.48
C SER A 220 -5.66 -10.68 -23.03
N LEU A 221 -4.72 -10.05 -22.33
CA LEU A 221 -3.30 -10.08 -22.71
C LEU A 221 -2.71 -11.47 -22.50
N THR A 222 -3.01 -12.11 -21.35
CA THR A 222 -2.55 -13.47 -21.05
C THR A 222 -3.04 -14.47 -22.10
N GLU A 223 -4.30 -14.41 -22.52
CA GLU A 223 -4.87 -15.28 -23.55
C GLU A 223 -4.13 -15.14 -24.89
N LYS A 224 -3.80 -13.90 -25.29
CA LYS A 224 -3.02 -13.63 -26.51
C LYS A 224 -1.58 -14.14 -26.43
N ILE A 225 -0.91 -13.93 -25.30
CA ILE A 225 0.43 -14.48 -25.06
C ILE A 225 0.39 -16.01 -25.15
N VAL A 226 -0.60 -16.66 -24.54
CA VAL A 226 -0.76 -18.12 -24.58
C VAL A 226 -1.10 -18.63 -25.99
N ALA A 227 -1.84 -17.85 -26.77
CA ALA A 227 -2.15 -18.12 -28.17
C ALA A 227 -0.98 -17.81 -29.12
N GLN A 228 0.11 -17.19 -28.62
CA GLN A 228 1.23 -16.69 -29.43
C GLN A 228 0.76 -15.73 -30.54
N ASP A 229 -0.21 -14.88 -30.22
CA ASP A 229 -0.71 -13.85 -31.13
C ASP A 229 0.35 -12.75 -31.32
N ALA A 230 0.95 -12.72 -32.51
CA ALA A 230 1.99 -11.76 -32.88
C ALA A 230 1.53 -10.29 -32.84
N LYS A 231 0.23 -10.03 -33.01
CA LYS A 231 -0.31 -8.65 -32.95
C LYS A 231 -0.49 -8.17 -31.53
N GLY A 232 -0.91 -9.07 -30.63
CA GLY A 232 -1.06 -8.78 -29.20
C GLY A 232 -2.03 -7.62 -28.87
N GLU A 233 -2.91 -7.23 -29.80
CA GLU A 233 -3.75 -6.04 -29.68
C GLU A 233 -4.76 -6.17 -28.54
N THR A 234 -4.72 -5.29 -27.54
CA THR A 234 -5.70 -5.27 -26.45
C THR A 234 -6.60 -4.05 -26.54
N ASP A 235 -7.91 -4.26 -26.40
CA ASP A 235 -8.88 -3.16 -26.36
C ASP A 235 -8.72 -2.36 -25.06
N GLN A 236 -8.16 -1.15 -25.19
CA GLN A 236 -7.93 -0.24 -24.07
C GLN A 236 -9.23 0.26 -23.44
N ASN A 237 -10.33 0.34 -24.19
CA ASN A 237 -11.63 0.74 -23.65
C ASN A 237 -12.18 -0.34 -22.71
N VAL A 238 -12.05 -1.61 -23.09
CA VAL A 238 -12.41 -2.74 -22.22
C VAL A 238 -11.58 -2.74 -20.94
N ILE A 239 -10.27 -2.51 -21.04
CA ILE A 239 -9.37 -2.39 -19.87
C ILE A 239 -9.80 -1.22 -18.96
N LEU A 240 -10.17 -0.08 -19.55
CA LEU A 240 -10.62 1.08 -18.80
C LEU A 240 -11.95 0.83 -18.07
N GLU A 241 -12.91 0.18 -18.73
CA GLU A 241 -14.19 -0.20 -18.11
C GLU A 241 -14.01 -1.23 -17.00
N LEU A 242 -13.10 -2.20 -17.17
CA LEU A 242 -12.72 -3.12 -16.09
C LEU A 242 -12.12 -2.38 -14.89
N LYS A 243 -11.22 -1.42 -15.10
CA LYS A 243 -10.66 -0.59 -14.02
C LYS A 243 -11.74 0.21 -13.29
N LYS A 244 -12.68 0.81 -14.03
CA LYS A 244 -13.83 1.53 -13.43
C LYS A 244 -14.70 0.59 -12.59
N THR A 245 -14.98 -0.61 -13.10
CA THR A 245 -15.78 -1.62 -12.41
C THR A 245 -15.09 -2.08 -11.12
N MET A 246 -13.80 -2.39 -11.17
CA MET A 246 -13.00 -2.75 -9.98
C MET A 246 -13.00 -1.62 -8.95
N SER A 247 -12.87 -0.36 -9.39
CA SER A 247 -12.95 0.80 -8.50
C SER A 247 -14.32 0.90 -7.83
N ARG A 248 -15.43 0.72 -8.58
CA ARG A 248 -16.79 0.74 -8.03
C ARG A 248 -17.00 -0.40 -7.02
N ASN A 249 -16.56 -1.61 -7.34
CA ASN A 249 -16.67 -2.76 -6.44
C ASN A 249 -15.92 -2.53 -5.14
N ARG A 250 -14.70 -1.98 -5.20
CA ARG A 250 -13.94 -1.60 -4.00
C ARG A 250 -14.67 -0.55 -3.17
N GLN A 251 -15.26 0.46 -3.82
CA GLN A 251 -16.03 1.48 -3.11
C GLN A 251 -17.28 0.89 -2.44
N SER A 252 -18.00 -0.03 -3.10
CA SER A 252 -19.15 -0.74 -2.53
C SER A 252 -18.72 -1.54 -1.31
N ALA A 253 -17.69 -2.37 -1.42
CA ALA A 253 -17.21 -3.20 -0.31
C ALA A 253 -16.76 -2.35 0.89
N GLN A 254 -16.13 -1.19 0.64
CA GLN A 254 -15.77 -0.24 1.69
C GLN A 254 -16.99 0.39 2.37
N MET A 255 -18.04 0.71 1.61
CA MET A 255 -19.30 1.22 2.16
C MET A 255 -20.03 0.14 2.97
N GLU A 256 -20.11 -1.09 2.47
CA GLU A 256 -20.70 -2.22 3.19
C GLU A 256 -19.98 -2.52 4.51
N SER A 257 -18.64 -2.46 4.51
CA SER A 257 -17.82 -2.56 5.72
C SER A 257 -18.14 -1.42 6.70
N LEU A 258 -18.23 -0.18 6.22
CA LEU A 258 -18.61 0.95 7.06
C LEU A 258 -20.01 0.78 7.68
N GLU A 259 -21.01 0.39 6.89
CA GLU A 259 -22.37 0.18 7.40
C GLU A 259 -22.43 -0.95 8.43
N ARG A 260 -21.66 -2.03 8.23
CA ARG A 260 -21.51 -3.07 9.26
C ARG A 260 -20.90 -2.48 10.54
N LEU A 261 -19.84 -1.69 10.44
CA LEU A 261 -19.19 -1.07 11.60
C LEU A 261 -20.13 -0.14 12.35
N LYS A 262 -20.97 0.64 11.65
CA LYS A 262 -21.97 1.51 12.30
C LYS A 262 -22.97 0.75 13.15
N ASN A 263 -23.26 -0.51 12.83
CA ASN A 263 -24.21 -1.33 13.58
C ASN A 263 -23.61 -1.98 14.84
N VAL A 264 -22.27 -2.10 14.92
CA VAL A 264 -21.58 -2.77 16.05
C VAL A 264 -20.84 -1.80 16.97
N MET A 265 -20.47 -0.62 16.46
CA MET A 265 -19.75 0.38 17.24
C MET A 265 -20.68 1.21 18.12
N LEU A 266 -20.11 1.82 19.16
CA LEU A 266 -20.82 2.74 20.06
C LEU A 266 -21.39 3.93 19.27
N VAL A 267 -22.57 4.40 19.69
CA VAL A 267 -23.29 5.52 19.06
C VAL A 267 -22.42 6.78 18.96
N GLU A 268 -21.63 7.05 20.00
CA GLU A 268 -20.68 8.18 20.03
C GLU A 268 -19.62 8.06 18.93
N THR A 269 -19.03 6.87 18.75
CA THR A 269 -18.06 6.61 17.69
C THR A 269 -18.69 6.76 16.31
N VAL A 270 -19.93 6.28 16.12
CA VAL A 270 -20.67 6.44 14.87
C VAL A 270 -20.91 7.91 14.54
N ARG A 271 -21.24 8.74 15.54
CA ARG A 271 -21.37 10.19 15.36
C ARG A 271 -20.04 10.83 14.93
N LYS A 272 -18.93 10.42 15.54
CA LYS A 272 -17.59 10.90 15.16
C LYS A 272 -17.20 10.47 13.74
N ILE A 273 -17.54 9.25 13.34
CA ILE A 273 -17.37 8.77 11.97
C ILE A 273 -18.15 9.65 10.99
N HIS A 274 -19.42 9.96 11.29
CA HIS A 274 -20.22 10.83 10.43
C HIS A 274 -19.57 12.20 10.24
N ILE A 275 -19.11 12.83 11.32
CA ILE A 275 -18.36 14.11 11.26
C ILE A 275 -17.08 13.96 10.41
N ALA A 276 -16.37 12.85 10.55
CA ALA A 276 -15.14 12.59 9.80
C ALA A 276 -15.36 12.39 8.28
N GLN A 277 -16.60 12.13 7.84
CA GLN A 277 -16.99 12.05 6.44
C GLN A 277 -17.28 13.41 5.80
N GLU A 278 -17.43 14.47 6.60
CA GLU A 278 -17.68 15.82 6.09
C GLU A 278 -16.54 16.31 5.19
N THR A 279 -16.89 17.19 4.25
CA THR A 279 -15.92 17.72 3.28
C THR A 279 -14.83 18.48 4.01
N GLY A 280 -13.57 18.09 3.79
CA GLY A 280 -12.40 18.71 4.42
C GLY A 280 -12.05 18.18 5.82
N ALA A 281 -12.92 17.38 6.46
CA ALA A 281 -12.68 16.84 7.81
C ALA A 281 -11.49 15.86 7.89
N SER A 282 -10.99 15.41 6.74
CA SER A 282 -9.88 14.46 6.63
C SER A 282 -8.60 15.08 6.05
N ASN A 283 -8.54 16.41 5.87
CA ASN A 283 -7.39 17.07 5.23
C ASN A 283 -6.07 16.83 5.99
N CYS A 284 -6.11 16.78 7.32
CA CYS A 284 -4.94 16.44 8.14
C CYS A 284 -4.40 15.03 7.90
N LEU A 285 -5.17 14.15 7.26
CA LEU A 285 -4.79 12.77 6.93
C LEU A 285 -4.51 12.55 5.43
N THR A 286 -4.85 13.51 4.57
CA THR A 286 -4.71 13.38 3.11
C THR A 286 -3.71 14.37 2.52
N CYS A 287 -3.41 15.47 3.20
CA CYS A 287 -2.39 16.42 2.80
C CYS A 287 -0.99 15.92 3.17
N LEU A 288 -0.01 16.20 2.29
CA LEU A 288 1.39 15.92 2.60
C LEU A 288 1.90 16.92 3.67
N PRO A 289 2.66 16.46 4.69
CA PRO A 289 3.17 17.30 5.77
C PRO A 289 4.36 18.16 5.32
N ILE A 290 4.11 19.12 4.44
CA ILE A 290 5.13 20.02 3.90
C ILE A 290 5.31 21.21 4.86
N ARG A 291 6.38 21.20 5.66
CA ARG A 291 6.67 22.25 6.66
C ARG A 291 6.70 23.67 6.05
N ALA A 292 7.31 23.83 4.88
CA ALA A 292 7.38 25.13 4.19
C ALA A 292 6.02 25.71 3.77
N LYS A 293 4.95 24.89 3.79
CA LYS A 293 3.57 25.29 3.48
C LYS A 293 2.68 25.35 4.72
N GLY A 294 3.22 25.12 5.92
CA GLY A 294 2.44 25.09 7.16
C GLY A 294 1.53 23.87 7.31
N PHE A 295 1.72 22.81 6.51
CA PHE A 295 0.88 21.61 6.54
C PHE A 295 1.39 20.54 7.51
N SER A 296 2.54 20.77 8.14
CA SER A 296 3.14 19.81 9.07
C SER A 296 2.62 20.05 10.48
N LEU A 297 1.68 19.21 10.92
CA LEU A 297 1.32 19.10 12.33
C LEU A 297 2.50 18.59 13.17
N ASN A 298 2.68 19.15 14.36
CA ASN A 298 3.58 18.63 15.37
C ASN A 298 3.01 17.35 16.00
N LYS A 299 3.80 16.70 16.86
CA LYS A 299 3.41 15.44 17.51
C LYS A 299 2.09 15.54 18.28
N GLN A 300 1.93 16.56 19.11
CA GLN A 300 0.75 16.72 19.96
C GLN A 300 -0.47 17.04 19.10
N GLU A 301 -0.33 17.98 18.16
CA GLU A 301 -1.40 18.37 17.22
C GLU A 301 -1.93 17.17 16.43
N PHE A 302 -1.04 16.32 15.91
CA PHE A 302 -1.47 15.14 15.14
C PHE A 302 -2.17 14.10 16.02
N VAL A 303 -1.59 13.77 17.17
CA VAL A 303 -2.17 12.77 18.09
C VAL A 303 -3.53 13.24 18.59
N ASP A 304 -3.64 14.51 19.00
CA ASP A 304 -4.89 15.08 19.48
C ASP A 304 -5.93 15.17 18.37
N ALA A 305 -5.54 15.57 17.15
CA ALA A 305 -6.46 15.58 16.01
C ALA A 305 -7.04 14.19 15.73
N VAL A 306 -6.23 13.13 15.82
CA VAL A 306 -6.71 11.76 15.64
C VAL A 306 -7.57 11.30 16.83
N ALA A 307 -7.19 11.64 18.06
CA ALA A 307 -8.00 11.34 19.23
C ALA A 307 -9.39 12.01 19.15
N LEU A 308 -9.44 13.31 18.82
CA LEU A 308 -10.67 14.07 18.61
C LEU A 308 -11.53 13.46 17.48
N ARG A 309 -10.89 13.03 16.39
CA ARG A 309 -11.55 12.39 15.25
C ARG A 309 -12.28 11.12 15.63
N TYR A 310 -11.74 10.33 16.56
CA TYR A 310 -12.35 9.07 17.00
C TYR A 310 -13.06 9.15 18.36
N GLY A 311 -13.11 10.35 18.97
CA GLY A 311 -13.68 10.54 20.31
C GLY A 311 -12.87 9.87 21.41
N TRP A 312 -11.57 9.67 21.20
CA TRP A 312 -10.68 9.13 22.23
C TRP A 312 -10.29 10.21 23.24
N PRO A 313 -9.95 9.82 24.49
CA PRO A 313 -9.41 10.73 25.47
C PRO A 313 -8.13 11.39 24.95
N VAL A 314 -8.07 12.72 25.08
CA VAL A 314 -6.86 13.50 24.80
C VAL A 314 -5.98 13.52 26.06
N GLU A 315 -4.69 13.26 25.88
CA GLU A 315 -3.74 13.20 26.99
C GLU A 315 -3.38 14.62 27.49
N GLY A 316 -3.15 14.76 28.79
CA GLY A 316 -2.76 16.04 29.39
C GLY A 316 -3.92 16.98 29.71
N LEU A 317 -5.16 16.61 29.39
CA LEU A 317 -6.34 17.33 29.89
C LEU A 317 -6.42 17.25 31.43
N PRO A 318 -6.57 18.38 32.14
CA PRO A 318 -6.92 18.37 33.57
C PRO A 318 -8.18 17.55 33.79
N LYS A 319 -8.29 16.82 34.91
CA LYS A 319 -9.48 16.00 35.22
C LYS A 319 -10.72 16.84 35.60
N THR A 320 -10.49 18.06 36.08
CA THR A 320 -11.52 18.97 36.58
C THR A 320 -11.31 20.34 35.94
N CYS A 321 -12.39 20.96 35.50
CA CYS A 321 -12.38 22.28 34.88
C CYS A 321 -12.41 23.38 35.95
N VAL A 322 -12.08 24.62 35.58
CA VAL A 322 -12.15 25.80 36.45
C VAL A 322 -13.58 26.03 36.95
N CYS A 323 -14.61 25.57 36.23
CA CYS A 323 -16.00 25.62 36.70
C CYS A 323 -16.33 24.62 37.82
N GLY A 324 -15.47 23.62 38.07
CA GLY A 324 -15.68 22.55 39.04
C GLY A 324 -16.14 21.21 38.45
N ASP A 325 -16.54 21.17 37.18
CA ASP A 325 -17.07 19.97 36.54
C ASP A 325 -15.98 19.01 36.02
N PRO A 326 -16.29 17.71 35.79
CA PRO A 326 -15.41 16.79 35.10
C PRO A 326 -15.02 17.33 33.73
N ASN A 327 -13.72 17.40 33.47
CA ASN A 327 -13.21 18.01 32.25
C ASN A 327 -12.90 16.93 31.20
N ASN A 328 -13.73 16.93 30.17
CA ASN A 328 -13.53 16.17 28.94
C ASN A 328 -13.44 17.13 27.75
N VAL A 329 -13.15 16.59 26.56
CA VAL A 329 -13.05 17.39 25.34
C VAL A 329 -14.31 18.23 25.10
N ASP A 330 -15.49 17.62 25.20
CA ASP A 330 -16.74 18.32 24.90
C ASP A 330 -17.01 19.46 25.90
N HIS A 331 -16.72 19.24 27.18
CA HIS A 331 -16.81 20.27 28.21
C HIS A 331 -15.79 21.40 28.00
N THR A 332 -14.55 21.07 27.61
CA THR A 332 -13.51 22.07 27.31
C THR A 332 -13.95 23.03 26.19
N MET A 333 -14.79 22.54 25.26
CA MET A 333 -15.28 23.31 24.13
C MET A 333 -16.51 24.18 24.46
N THR A 334 -17.22 23.91 25.56
CA THR A 334 -18.49 24.55 25.90
C THR A 334 -18.49 25.27 27.25
N CYS A 335 -17.46 25.11 28.07
CA CYS A 335 -17.36 25.76 29.37
C CYS A 335 -17.37 27.29 29.23
N GLU A 336 -18.17 27.96 30.05
CA GLU A 336 -18.28 29.43 30.06
C GLU A 336 -17.22 30.11 30.93
N LYS A 337 -16.58 29.35 31.83
CA LYS A 337 -15.58 29.85 32.79
C LYS A 337 -14.13 29.64 32.34
N GLY A 338 -13.91 29.09 31.15
CA GLY A 338 -12.58 28.80 30.60
C GLY A 338 -12.66 28.00 29.30
N GLY A 339 -11.51 27.60 28.75
CA GLY A 339 -11.45 26.75 27.56
C GLY A 339 -11.75 27.50 26.25
N PHE A 340 -12.34 26.81 25.28
CA PHE A 340 -12.44 27.29 23.90
C PHE A 340 -13.31 28.55 23.73
N VAL A 341 -14.38 28.70 24.53
CA VAL A 341 -15.27 29.87 24.47
C VAL A 341 -14.49 31.14 24.81
N CYS A 342 -13.72 31.12 25.91
CA CYS A 342 -12.86 32.24 26.30
C CYS A 342 -11.79 32.51 25.24
N ILE A 343 -11.10 31.46 24.74
CA ILE A 343 -10.08 31.61 23.69
C ILE A 343 -10.65 32.31 22.45
N ARG A 344 -11.85 31.95 21.99
CA ARG A 344 -12.48 32.61 20.84
C ARG A 344 -12.79 34.08 21.09
N HIS A 345 -13.24 34.42 22.30
CA HIS A 345 -13.49 35.81 22.67
C HIS A 345 -12.17 36.60 22.72
N ASP A 346 -11.12 36.01 23.29
CA ASP A 346 -9.78 36.57 23.35
C ASP A 346 -9.19 36.76 21.94
N GLU A 347 -9.35 35.79 21.02
CA GLU A 347 -8.89 35.92 19.62
C GLU A 347 -9.54 37.10 18.90
N VAL A 348 -10.85 37.31 19.07
CA VAL A 348 -11.56 38.46 18.46
C VAL A 348 -11.05 39.77 19.05
N ARG A 349 -10.89 39.84 20.38
CA ARG A 349 -10.30 41.00 21.06
C ARG A 349 -8.90 41.28 20.51
N ASP A 350 -8.05 40.27 20.43
CA ASP A 350 -6.65 40.39 20.07
C ASP A 350 -6.46 40.75 18.60
N LEU A 351 -7.27 40.18 17.70
CA LEU A 351 -7.31 40.55 16.29
C LEU A 351 -7.74 42.00 16.11
N THR A 352 -8.82 42.41 16.80
CA THR A 352 -9.33 43.78 16.75
C THR A 352 -8.28 44.77 17.24
N ALA A 353 -7.63 44.46 18.38
CA ALA A 353 -6.56 45.29 18.91
C ALA A 353 -5.35 45.35 17.96
N SER A 354 -4.99 44.24 17.31
CA SER A 354 -3.92 44.20 16.31
C SER A 354 -4.22 45.14 15.14
N MET A 355 -5.43 45.08 14.58
CA MET A 355 -5.84 45.97 13.48
C MET A 355 -5.87 47.43 13.92
N LEU A 356 -6.38 47.72 15.12
CA LEU A 356 -6.44 49.10 15.63
C LEU A 356 -5.04 49.69 15.88
N ARG A 357 -4.06 48.89 16.32
CA ARG A 357 -2.67 49.35 16.49
C ARG A 357 -2.01 49.83 15.19
N GLU A 358 -2.50 49.39 14.03
CA GLU A 358 -1.97 49.84 12.73
C GLU A 358 -2.44 51.26 12.38
N VAL A 359 -3.61 51.69 12.87
CA VAL A 359 -4.27 52.94 12.46
C VAL A 359 -4.44 53.96 13.61
N CYS A 360 -4.46 53.50 14.85
CA CYS A 360 -4.67 54.32 16.05
C CYS A 360 -3.42 54.32 16.93
N ARG A 361 -3.18 55.44 17.62
CA ARG A 361 -2.17 55.54 18.68
C ARG A 361 -2.82 55.12 20.02
N ASP A 362 -2.01 54.57 20.93
CA ASP A 362 -2.41 54.21 22.30
C ASP A 362 -3.47 53.08 22.45
N VAL A 363 -3.38 52.05 21.62
CA VAL A 363 -4.26 50.87 21.71
C VAL A 363 -3.67 49.80 22.65
N SER A 364 -4.37 49.52 23.75
CA SER A 364 -4.04 48.46 24.72
C SER A 364 -5.10 47.36 24.76
N THR A 365 -4.68 46.10 24.88
CA THR A 365 -5.56 44.98 25.23
C THR A 365 -5.73 44.92 26.73
N GLU A 366 -6.94 44.57 27.20
CA GLU A 366 -7.22 44.41 28.63
C GLU A 366 -6.25 43.37 29.24
N PRO A 367 -5.54 43.71 30.33
CA PRO A 367 -4.61 42.79 30.98
C PRO A 367 -5.37 41.66 31.69
N THR A 368 -4.76 40.48 31.76
CA THR A 368 -5.30 39.37 32.54
C THR A 368 -5.36 39.78 34.02
N LEU A 369 -6.58 39.95 34.54
CA LEU A 369 -6.78 40.28 35.94
C LEU A 369 -6.33 39.10 36.80
N LEU A 370 -5.54 39.38 37.85
CA LEU A 370 -5.20 38.37 38.84
C LEU A 370 -6.49 37.88 39.52
N PRO A 371 -6.66 36.56 39.74
CA PRO A 371 -7.79 36.06 40.51
C PRO A 371 -7.71 36.68 41.92
N LEU A 372 -8.81 37.32 42.34
CA LEU A 372 -8.97 37.95 43.65
C LEU A 372 -9.00 36.94 44.79
#